data_AF-A0A1M7IFT3-F1
#
_entry.id   AF-A0A1M7IFT3-F1
#
_cell.length_a   1.000
_cell.length_b   1.000
_cell.length_c   1.000
_cell.angle_alpha   90.00
_cell.angle_beta   90.00
_cell.angle_gamma   90.00
#
_symmetry.space_group_name_H-M   'P 1'
#
loop_
_entity.id
_entity.type
_entity.pdbx_description
1 polymer ?
#
loop_
_entity_poly.entity_id
_entity_poly.type
_entity_poly.pdbx_seq_one_letter_code
_entity_poly.pdbx_strand_id
1 'polypeptide(L)'
;MSLNEQREGIEAGRLDMFVDGAFAFILTLLLIGGESIPDSTGKLLLTLGGIPAFAMSFFQIAFFWHGHVRWRKRCHGATPAGRWLSLLLVFFAMIFVYPLHMVFSGVFNWLSGGLLPSDFHLVGGPADMRTLFACYGLSYACMAGTLTLLFMHAAKTAAKHGFNNVDSRREMRIWSVPAAIGLVSTLTALLLPLSAPGWTWSIPGFMYSLLFLIGPVVSRFNRRYASA
;
A
#
# COMPACT_ATOMS: atom_id res chain seq x y z
N MET A 1 36.83 -7.35 -3.00
CA MET A 1 35.68 -7.18 -2.10
C MET A 1 36.18 -7.37 -0.69
N SER A 2 36.03 -6.36 0.18
CA SER A 2 36.51 -6.42 1.56
C SER A 2 35.58 -7.29 2.43
N LEU A 3 36.09 -7.81 3.56
CA LEU A 3 35.29 -8.58 4.52
C LEU A 3 34.08 -7.77 5.04
N ASN A 4 34.21 -6.44 5.15
CA ASN A 4 33.13 -5.55 5.55
C ASN A 4 32.03 -5.45 4.48
N GLU A 5 32.41 -5.31 3.21
CA GLU A 5 31.44 -5.28 2.09
C GLU A 5 30.66 -6.60 2.00
N GLN A 6 31.33 -7.73 2.23
CA GLN A 6 30.68 -9.04 2.24
C GLN A 6 29.69 -9.18 3.41
N ARG A 7 30.06 -8.71 4.61
CA ARG A 7 29.17 -8.71 5.78
C ARG A 7 27.94 -7.82 5.56
N GLU A 8 28.13 -6.61 5.03
CA GLU A 8 27.04 -5.69 4.71
C GLU A 8 26.08 -6.29 3.67
N GLY A 9 26.60 -6.98 2.65
CA GLY A 9 25.78 -7.71 1.68
C GLY A 9 24.92 -8.82 2.31
N ILE A 10 25.48 -9.59 3.24
CA ILE A 10 24.74 -10.63 3.98
C ILE A 10 23.65 -10.02 4.85
N GLU A 11 23.96 -8.97 5.62
CA GLU A 11 22.97 -8.28 6.46
C GLU A 11 21.85 -7.66 5.62
N ALA A 12 22.19 -7.07 4.47
CA ALA A 12 21.23 -6.55 3.51
C ALA A 12 20.30 -7.65 2.98
N GLY A 13 20.85 -8.80 2.58
CA GLY A 13 20.06 -9.93 2.07
C GLY A 13 19.14 -10.56 3.11
N ARG A 14 19.59 -10.68 4.38
CA ARG A 14 18.74 -11.18 5.48
C ARG A 14 17.54 -10.28 5.76
N LEU A 15 17.74 -8.97 5.70
CA LEU A 15 16.64 -8.01 5.84
C LEU A 15 15.63 -8.16 4.70
N ASP A 16 16.11 -8.36 3.47
CA ASP A 16 15.23 -8.53 2.31
C ASP A 16 14.40 -9.79 2.42
N MET A 17 15.02 -10.92 2.80
CA MET A 17 14.30 -12.16 3.08
C MET A 17 13.25 -12.00 4.18
N PHE A 18 13.55 -11.23 5.24
CA PHE A 18 12.58 -10.96 6.29
C PHE A 18 11.40 -10.13 5.78
N VAL A 19 11.64 -9.07 5.02
CA VAL A 19 10.59 -8.23 4.45
C VAL A 19 9.73 -9.03 3.46
N ASP A 20 10.36 -9.78 2.56
CA ASP A 20 9.66 -10.66 1.61
C ASP A 20 8.79 -11.70 2.34
N GLY A 21 9.35 -12.34 3.38
CA GLY A 21 8.62 -13.29 4.21
C GLY A 21 7.43 -12.65 4.93
N ALA A 22 7.60 -11.43 5.46
CA ALA A 22 6.52 -10.71 6.13
C ALA A 22 5.40 -10.32 5.17
N PHE A 23 5.72 -9.82 3.97
CA PHE A 23 4.71 -9.52 2.95
C PHE A 23 3.97 -10.78 2.48
N ALA A 24 4.69 -11.89 2.26
CA ALA A 24 4.08 -13.17 1.93
C ALA A 24 3.12 -13.65 3.04
N PHE A 25 3.51 -13.52 4.30
CA PHE A 25 2.67 -13.87 5.44
C PHE A 25 1.42 -12.98 5.57
N ILE A 26 1.54 -11.67 5.33
CA ILE A 26 0.39 -10.75 5.31
C ILE A 26 -0.61 -11.15 4.22
N LEU A 27 -0.11 -11.53 3.03
CA LEU A 27 -0.95 -11.99 1.93
C LEU A 27 -1.69 -13.30 2.23
N THR A 28 -1.10 -14.21 3.01
CA THR A 28 -1.80 -15.44 3.41
C THR A 28 -2.80 -15.19 4.53
N LEU A 29 -2.51 -14.30 5.49
CA LEU A 29 -3.48 -13.89 6.52
C LEU A 29 -4.74 -13.26 5.92
N LEU A 30 -4.57 -12.47 4.85
CA LEU A 30 -5.69 -11.89 4.10
C LEU A 30 -6.65 -12.96 3.57
N LEU A 31 -6.15 -14.14 3.16
CA LEU A 31 -6.96 -15.24 2.64
C LEU A 31 -7.63 -16.07 3.74
N ILE A 32 -6.93 -16.26 4.86
CA ILE A 32 -7.30 -17.24 5.91
C ILE A 32 -8.17 -16.61 7.01
N GLY A 33 -8.30 -15.27 7.05
CA GLY A 33 -9.07 -14.56 8.07
C GLY A 33 -10.59 -14.72 8.02
N GLY A 34 -11.15 -15.37 6.99
CA GLY A 34 -12.59 -15.61 6.86
C GLY A 34 -13.02 -16.86 7.62
N GLU A 35 -13.77 -16.68 8.70
CA GLU A 35 -14.19 -17.74 9.61
C GLU A 35 -15.11 -18.80 8.98
N SER A 36 -14.88 -20.05 9.40
CA SER A 36 -15.61 -21.29 9.15
C SER A 36 -15.46 -21.93 7.76
N ILE A 37 -14.99 -23.17 7.75
CA ILE A 37 -15.05 -24.06 6.59
C ILE A 37 -16.53 -24.16 6.18
N PRO A 38 -16.91 -23.83 4.93
CA PRO A 38 -18.30 -23.83 4.52
C PRO A 38 -18.88 -25.24 4.63
N ASP A 39 -19.92 -25.39 5.44
CA ASP A 39 -20.66 -26.65 5.68
C ASP A 39 -21.80 -26.89 4.67
N SER A 40 -22.00 -25.96 3.73
CA SER A 40 -23.07 -26.00 2.74
C SER A 40 -22.66 -25.30 1.44
N THR A 41 -23.29 -25.70 0.33
CA THR A 41 -23.04 -25.10 -0.99
C THR A 41 -23.34 -23.60 -1.01
N GLY A 42 -24.38 -23.16 -0.30
CA GLY A 42 -24.72 -21.74 -0.18
C GLY A 42 -23.62 -20.92 0.49
N LYS A 43 -23.09 -21.40 1.64
CA LYS A 43 -21.95 -20.75 2.29
C LYS A 43 -20.71 -20.78 1.41
N LEU A 44 -20.44 -21.89 0.70
CA LEU A 44 -19.30 -21.98 -0.21
C LEU A 44 -19.37 -20.93 -1.33
N LEU A 45 -20.52 -20.79 -2.01
CA LEU A 45 -20.69 -19.80 -3.07
C LEU A 45 -20.57 -18.37 -2.53
N LEU A 46 -21.10 -18.10 -1.33
CA LEU A 46 -20.95 -16.80 -0.67
C LEU A 46 -19.48 -16.49 -0.37
N THR A 47 -18.73 -17.45 0.20
CA THR A 47 -17.28 -17.32 0.46
C THR A 47 -16.50 -17.08 -0.84
N LEU A 48 -16.79 -17.83 -1.92
CA LEU A 48 -16.18 -17.63 -3.23
C LEU A 48 -16.50 -16.25 -3.83
N GLY A 49 -17.63 -15.65 -3.45
CA GLY A 49 -17.97 -14.27 -3.79
C GLY A 49 -16.98 -13.23 -3.24
N GLY A 50 -16.20 -13.56 -2.20
CA GLY A 50 -15.16 -12.69 -1.66
C GLY A 50 -13.87 -12.62 -2.51
N ILE A 51 -13.69 -13.52 -3.48
CA ILE A 51 -12.48 -13.61 -4.31
C ILE A 51 -12.10 -12.27 -4.99
N PRO A 52 -13.04 -11.49 -5.57
CA PRO A 52 -12.69 -10.21 -6.20
C PRO A 52 -12.09 -9.19 -5.22
N ALA A 53 -12.65 -9.09 -4.01
CA ALA A 53 -12.14 -8.19 -2.96
C ALA A 53 -10.76 -8.64 -2.46
N PHE A 54 -10.59 -9.95 -2.28
CA PHE A 54 -9.31 -10.57 -1.97
C PHE A 54 -8.26 -10.27 -3.06
N ALA A 55 -8.59 -10.46 -4.34
CA ALA A 55 -7.67 -10.26 -5.45
C ALA A 55 -7.19 -8.79 -5.52
N MET A 56 -8.09 -7.82 -5.37
CA MET A 56 -7.73 -6.40 -5.35
C MET A 56 -6.83 -6.05 -4.16
N SER A 57 -7.14 -6.60 -2.98
CA SER A 57 -6.32 -6.44 -1.77
C SER A 57 -4.93 -7.05 -1.96
N PHE A 58 -4.85 -8.26 -2.52
CA PHE A 58 -3.60 -8.94 -2.86
C PHE A 58 -2.72 -8.08 -3.77
N PHE A 59 -3.27 -7.59 -4.89
CA PHE A 59 -2.51 -6.77 -5.84
C PHE A 59 -2.04 -5.45 -5.21
N GLN A 60 -2.84 -4.84 -4.34
CA GLN A 60 -2.45 -3.61 -3.66
C GLN A 60 -1.28 -3.85 -2.67
N ILE A 61 -1.30 -4.94 -1.90
CA ILE A 61 -0.18 -5.30 -1.01
C ILE A 61 1.06 -5.66 -1.83
N ALA A 62 0.91 -6.47 -2.89
CA ALA A 62 1.99 -6.83 -3.80
C ALA A 62 2.62 -5.60 -4.49
N PHE A 63 1.83 -4.56 -4.78
CA PHE A 63 2.32 -3.30 -5.33
C PHE A 63 3.27 -2.58 -4.36
N PHE A 64 2.96 -2.53 -3.06
CA PHE A 64 3.85 -1.96 -2.05
C PHE A 64 5.12 -2.79 -1.86
N TRP A 65 4.98 -4.12 -1.83
CA TRP A 65 6.12 -5.04 -1.80
C TRP A 65 7.06 -4.81 -2.99
N HIS A 66 6.51 -4.74 -4.20
CA HIS A 66 7.30 -4.47 -5.40
C HIS A 66 7.99 -3.09 -5.36
N GLY A 67 7.38 -2.10 -4.71
CA GLY A 67 8.02 -0.83 -4.38
C GLY A 67 9.29 -0.99 -3.55
N HIS A 68 9.23 -1.83 -2.52
CA HIS A 68 10.40 -2.15 -1.68
C HIS A 68 11.48 -2.90 -2.48
N VAL A 69 11.11 -3.90 -3.28
CA VAL A 69 12.04 -4.62 -4.17
C VAL A 69 12.79 -3.65 -5.10
N ARG A 70 12.08 -2.66 -5.67
CA ARG A 70 12.70 -1.61 -6.50
C ARG A 70 13.64 -0.72 -5.69
N TRP A 71 13.27 -0.36 -4.47
CA TRP A 71 14.14 0.40 -3.58
C TRP A 71 15.44 -0.35 -3.28
N ARG A 72 15.38 -1.66 -3.02
CA ARG A 72 16.57 -2.48 -2.76
C ARG A 72 17.57 -2.48 -3.90
N LYS A 73 17.10 -2.57 -5.15
CA LYS A 73 17.97 -2.48 -6.35
C LYS A 73 18.73 -1.16 -6.45
N ARG A 74 18.35 -0.14 -5.69
CA ARG A 74 18.93 1.21 -5.70
C ARG A 74 19.64 1.60 -4.41
N CYS A 75 19.64 0.72 -3.41
CA CYS A 75 20.35 0.92 -2.16
C CYS A 75 21.67 0.12 -2.22
N HIS A 76 22.80 0.80 -2.23
CA HIS A 76 24.11 0.17 -2.46
C HIS A 76 24.75 -0.43 -1.18
N GLY A 77 24.06 -0.43 -0.04
CA GLY A 77 24.60 -0.97 1.22
C GLY A 77 23.58 -1.09 2.36
N ALA A 78 23.96 -1.85 3.38
CA ALA A 78 23.16 -2.06 4.59
C ALA A 78 23.29 -0.87 5.54
N THR A 79 22.32 0.04 5.51
CA THR A 79 22.30 1.22 6.39
C THR A 79 21.26 1.06 7.50
N PRO A 80 21.53 1.53 8.74
CA PRO A 80 20.56 1.46 9.83
C PRO A 80 19.23 2.15 9.51
N ALA A 81 19.26 3.28 8.80
CA ALA A 81 18.06 3.99 8.38
C ALA A 81 17.21 3.18 7.39
N GLY A 82 17.83 2.56 6.38
CA GLY A 82 17.13 1.68 5.44
C GLY A 82 16.52 0.45 6.12
N ARG A 83 17.22 -0.10 7.13
CA ARG A 83 16.74 -1.19 7.97
C ARG A 83 15.48 -0.79 8.75
N TRP A 84 15.55 0.30 9.51
CA TRP A 84 14.41 0.78 10.30
C TRP A 84 13.20 1.14 9.44
N LEU A 85 13.41 1.81 8.31
CA LEU A 85 12.32 2.13 7.38
C LEU A 85 11.71 0.87 6.73
N SER A 86 12.51 -0.17 6.48
CA SER A 86 11.98 -1.46 5.97
C SER A 86 11.12 -2.16 7.02
N LEU A 87 11.56 -2.17 8.28
CA LEU A 87 10.77 -2.72 9.39
C LEU A 87 9.49 -1.91 9.62
N LEU A 88 9.57 -0.59 9.50
CA LEU A 88 8.42 0.30 9.59
C LEU A 88 7.41 0.04 8.46
N LEU A 89 7.89 -0.25 7.24
CA LEU A 89 7.03 -0.62 6.12
C LEU A 89 6.27 -1.92 6.43
N VAL A 90 6.95 -2.94 6.96
CA VAL A 90 6.32 -4.20 7.36
C VAL A 90 5.28 -3.96 8.46
N PHE A 91 5.62 -3.16 9.47
CA PHE A 91 4.69 -2.80 10.54
C PHE A 91 3.40 -2.17 10.02
N PHE A 92 3.51 -1.19 9.11
CA PHE A 92 2.32 -0.58 8.49
C PHE A 92 1.58 -1.55 7.56
N ALA A 93 2.27 -2.46 6.87
CA ALA A 93 1.64 -3.44 6.01
C ALA A 93 0.72 -4.39 6.81
N MET A 94 1.15 -4.79 8.00
CA MET A 94 0.35 -5.62 8.92
C MET A 94 -0.92 -4.91 9.39
N ILE A 95 -0.87 -3.59 9.59
CA ILE A 95 -2.05 -2.80 9.97
C ILE A 95 -2.96 -2.59 8.75
N PHE A 96 -2.36 -2.30 7.60
CA PHE A 96 -3.06 -1.91 6.39
C PHE A 96 -3.95 -3.01 5.80
N VAL A 97 -3.62 -4.28 6.02
CA VAL A 97 -4.37 -5.43 5.49
C VAL A 97 -5.86 -5.40 5.87
N TYR A 98 -6.19 -4.96 7.09
CA TYR A 98 -7.57 -4.94 7.59
C TYR A 98 -8.46 -3.89 6.90
N PRO A 99 -8.16 -2.58 6.97
CA PRO A 99 -8.99 -1.58 6.29
C PRO A 99 -8.97 -1.77 4.77
N LEU A 100 -7.90 -2.32 4.21
CA LEU A 100 -7.82 -2.64 2.79
C LEU A 100 -8.88 -3.66 2.37
N HIS A 101 -8.96 -4.79 3.07
CA HIS A 101 -9.94 -5.82 2.78
C HIS A 101 -11.36 -5.28 2.94
N MET A 102 -11.63 -4.60 4.07
CA MET A 102 -12.96 -4.03 4.36
C MET A 102 -13.43 -3.05 3.28
N VAL A 103 -12.56 -2.16 2.81
CA VAL A 103 -12.90 -1.21 1.74
C VAL A 103 -13.24 -1.95 0.43
N PHE A 104 -12.41 -2.91 0.01
CA PHE A 104 -12.67 -3.62 -1.24
C PHE A 104 -13.89 -4.54 -1.16
N SER A 105 -14.11 -5.24 -0.05
CA SER A 105 -15.33 -6.02 0.18
C SER A 105 -16.58 -5.13 0.12
N GLY A 106 -16.53 -3.94 0.73
CA GLY A 106 -17.60 -2.94 0.63
C GLY A 106 -17.85 -2.46 -0.81
N VAL A 107 -16.79 -2.19 -1.58
CA VAL A 107 -16.91 -1.78 -2.99
C VAL A 107 -17.56 -2.87 -3.85
N PHE A 108 -17.12 -4.13 -3.72
CA PHE A 108 -17.68 -5.23 -4.50
C PHE A 108 -19.11 -5.60 -4.07
N ASN A 109 -19.43 -5.48 -2.78
CA ASN A 109 -20.80 -5.59 -2.30
C ASN A 109 -21.69 -4.51 -2.93
N TRP A 110 -21.25 -3.25 -2.94
CA TRP A 110 -22.00 -2.15 -3.57
C TRP A 110 -22.17 -2.34 -5.09
N LEU A 111 -21.10 -2.70 -5.80
CA LEU A 111 -21.13 -2.94 -7.25
C LEU A 111 -22.04 -4.09 -7.66
N SER A 112 -22.16 -5.11 -6.81
CA SER A 112 -23.01 -6.27 -7.04
C SER A 112 -24.46 -6.09 -6.54
N GLY A 113 -24.81 -4.90 -6.02
CA GLY A 113 -26.14 -4.66 -5.46
C GLY A 113 -26.42 -5.45 -4.18
N GLY A 114 -25.39 -5.85 -3.44
CA GLY A 114 -25.50 -6.60 -2.18
C GLY A 114 -25.36 -8.11 -2.32
N LEU A 115 -25.06 -8.64 -3.52
CA LEU A 115 -24.93 -10.08 -3.77
C LEU A 115 -23.61 -10.66 -3.23
N LEU A 116 -22.53 -9.89 -3.25
CA LEU A 116 -21.21 -10.32 -2.76
C LEU A 116 -21.06 -10.05 -1.25
N PRO A 117 -20.29 -10.86 -0.52
CA PRO A 117 -20.11 -10.68 0.92
C PRO A 117 -19.42 -9.35 1.25
N SER A 118 -19.78 -8.78 2.39
CA SER A 118 -19.07 -7.66 3.02
C SER A 118 -18.92 -7.97 4.51
N ASP A 119 -17.67 -8.07 4.97
CA ASP A 119 -17.37 -8.31 6.40
C ASP A 119 -17.66 -7.08 7.27
N PHE A 120 -17.89 -5.92 6.64
CA PHE A 120 -18.11 -4.66 7.32
C PHE A 120 -19.59 -4.26 7.26
N HIS A 121 -20.30 -4.49 8.37
CA HIS A 121 -21.66 -4.03 8.57
C HIS A 121 -21.65 -2.60 9.15
N LEU A 122 -22.26 -1.66 8.42
CA LEU A 122 -22.34 -0.23 8.78
C LEU A 122 -23.40 0.03 9.86
N VAL A 123 -23.24 -0.58 11.04
CA VAL A 123 -24.21 -0.50 12.13
C VAL A 123 -24.31 0.93 12.69
N GLY A 124 -23.20 1.68 12.71
CA GLY A 124 -23.09 3.07 13.15
C GLY A 124 -23.28 4.12 12.04
N GLY A 125 -23.66 3.71 10.82
CA GLY A 125 -23.98 4.63 9.73
C GLY A 125 -22.78 5.48 9.24
N PRO A 126 -22.93 6.80 9.02
CA PRO A 126 -21.86 7.65 8.48
C PRO A 126 -20.58 7.73 9.33
N ALA A 127 -20.67 7.48 10.65
CA ALA A 127 -19.51 7.48 11.54
C ALA A 127 -18.57 6.29 11.27
N ASP A 128 -19.13 5.12 10.94
CA ASP A 128 -18.36 3.93 10.58
C ASP A 128 -17.63 4.14 9.26
N MET A 129 -18.30 4.78 8.28
CA MET A 129 -17.68 5.16 7.01
C MET A 129 -16.50 6.10 7.20
N ARG A 130 -16.67 7.14 8.03
CA ARG A 130 -15.57 8.05 8.37
C ARG A 130 -14.39 7.28 8.94
N THR A 131 -14.65 6.41 9.90
CA THR A 131 -13.60 5.64 10.58
C THR A 131 -12.88 4.72 9.59
N LEU A 132 -13.63 3.99 8.77
CA LEU A 132 -13.08 3.09 7.75
C LEU A 132 -12.18 3.83 6.76
N PHE A 133 -12.67 4.91 6.13
CA PHE A 133 -11.90 5.66 5.14
C PHE A 133 -10.73 6.43 5.77
N ALA A 134 -10.87 6.94 6.99
CA ALA A 134 -9.77 7.58 7.69
C ALA A 134 -8.64 6.58 7.99
N CYS A 135 -8.98 5.40 8.53
CA CYS A 135 -8.03 4.31 8.81
C CYS A 135 -7.36 3.79 7.53
N TYR A 136 -8.15 3.57 6.47
CA TYR A 136 -7.65 3.16 5.16
C TYR A 136 -6.67 4.18 4.60
N GLY A 137 -7.06 5.45 4.53
CA GLY A 137 -6.22 6.49 3.95
C GLY A 137 -4.96 6.79 4.74
N LEU A 138 -5.04 6.73 6.07
CA LEU A 138 -3.89 6.97 6.93
C LEU A 138 -2.87 5.84 6.79
N SER A 139 -3.34 4.60 6.81
CA SER A 139 -2.50 3.41 6.59
C SER A 139 -1.86 3.44 5.20
N TYR A 140 -2.63 3.80 4.17
CA TYR A 140 -2.12 3.97 2.80
C TYR A 140 -1.04 5.05 2.72
N ALA A 141 -1.28 6.21 3.37
CA ALA A 141 -0.32 7.31 3.44
C ALA A 141 0.97 6.91 4.17
N CYS A 142 0.86 6.17 5.27
CA CYS A 142 2.01 5.64 6.02
C CYS A 142 2.83 4.65 5.18
N MET A 143 2.17 3.74 4.46
CA MET A 143 2.82 2.78 3.54
C MET A 143 3.59 3.49 2.42
N ALA A 144 2.89 4.35 1.66
CA ALA A 144 3.49 5.09 0.55
C ALA A 144 4.54 6.12 1.03
N GLY A 145 4.30 6.75 2.18
CA GLY A 145 5.23 7.66 2.84
C GLY A 145 6.52 6.96 3.23
N THR A 146 6.44 5.75 3.78
CA THR A 146 7.64 4.96 4.12
C THR A 146 8.47 4.63 2.88
N LEU A 147 7.84 4.27 1.75
CA LEU A 147 8.55 4.08 0.48
C LEU A 147 9.16 5.39 -0.04
N THR A 148 8.46 6.52 0.10
CA THR A 148 9.02 7.85 -0.21
C THR A 148 10.29 8.11 0.60
N LEU A 149 10.27 7.84 1.90
CA LEU A 149 11.42 8.00 2.78
C LEU A 149 12.57 7.04 2.42
N LEU A 150 12.26 5.80 2.06
CA LEU A 150 13.23 4.81 1.58
C LEU A 150 13.96 5.31 0.32
N PHE A 151 13.22 5.79 -0.69
CA PHE A 151 13.82 6.33 -1.91
C PHE A 151 14.56 7.66 -1.69
N MET A 152 14.07 8.51 -0.78
CA MET A 152 14.81 9.69 -0.34
C MET A 152 16.15 9.31 0.30
N HIS A 153 16.15 8.28 1.15
CA HIS A 153 17.35 7.75 1.78
C HIS A 153 18.34 7.18 0.76
N ALA A 154 17.86 6.40 -0.22
CA ALA A 154 18.68 5.89 -1.31
C ALA A 154 19.29 7.04 -2.13
N ALA A 155 18.51 8.07 -2.46
CA ALA A 155 19.00 9.23 -3.21
C ALA A 155 20.07 10.03 -2.46
N LYS A 156 19.90 10.23 -1.14
CA LYS A 156 20.89 10.90 -0.27
C LYS A 156 22.18 10.09 -0.16
N THR A 157 22.05 8.78 0.01
CA THR A 157 23.20 7.87 0.13
C THR A 157 23.98 7.80 -1.17
N ALA A 158 23.30 7.69 -2.32
CA ALA A 158 23.94 7.73 -3.63
C ALA A 158 24.70 9.05 -3.86
N ALA A 159 24.08 10.19 -3.55
CA ALA A 159 24.71 11.51 -3.68
C ALA A 159 26.00 11.62 -2.86
N LYS A 160 25.97 11.13 -1.61
CA LYS A 160 27.12 11.19 -0.69
C LYS A 160 28.34 10.41 -1.21
N HIS A 161 28.11 9.34 -1.95
CA HIS A 161 29.17 8.49 -2.50
C HIS A 161 29.50 8.80 -3.97
N GLY A 162 28.95 9.89 -4.53
CA GLY A 162 29.19 10.29 -5.92
C GLY A 162 28.47 9.43 -6.97
N PHE A 163 27.52 8.58 -6.57
CA PHE A 163 26.72 7.78 -7.49
C PHE A 163 25.55 8.57 -8.07
N ASN A 164 25.09 8.18 -9.27
CA ASN A 164 23.88 8.74 -9.88
C ASN A 164 22.66 8.49 -8.98
N ASN A 165 21.96 9.56 -8.61
CA ASN A 165 20.79 9.53 -7.74
C ASN A 165 19.48 9.92 -8.44
N VAL A 166 19.51 10.21 -9.75
CA VAL A 166 18.37 10.74 -10.51
C VAL A 166 17.19 9.78 -10.43
N ASP A 167 17.42 8.49 -10.63
CA ASP A 167 16.34 7.53 -10.60
C ASP A 167 15.75 7.34 -9.19
N SER A 168 16.57 7.37 -8.14
CA SER A 168 16.07 7.29 -6.76
C SER A 168 15.23 8.51 -6.39
N ARG A 169 15.63 9.71 -6.86
CA ARG A 169 14.81 10.94 -6.71
C ARG A 169 13.50 10.86 -7.48
N ARG A 170 13.52 10.23 -8.66
CA ARG A 170 12.33 10.01 -9.46
C ARG A 170 11.36 9.08 -8.75
N GLU A 171 11.82 7.93 -8.27
CA GLU A 171 10.98 7.00 -7.49
C GLU A 171 10.43 7.65 -6.21
N MET A 172 11.25 8.44 -5.51
CA MET A 172 10.79 9.22 -4.35
C MET A 172 9.59 10.11 -4.70
N ARG A 173 9.65 10.84 -5.81
CA ARG A 173 8.53 11.69 -6.27
C ARG A 173 7.31 10.85 -6.65
N ILE A 174 7.52 9.72 -7.32
CA ILE A 174 6.44 8.80 -7.70
C ILE A 174 5.70 8.30 -6.45
N TRP A 175 6.41 7.93 -5.38
CA TRP A 175 5.82 7.46 -4.14
C TRP A 175 5.24 8.58 -3.26
N SER A 176 5.69 9.83 -3.42
CA SER A 176 5.08 10.95 -2.70
C SER A 176 3.65 11.26 -3.13
N VAL A 177 3.29 10.94 -4.40
CA VAL A 177 1.93 11.13 -4.92
C VAL A 177 0.91 10.23 -4.20
N PRO A 178 1.07 8.89 -4.14
CA PRO A 178 0.17 8.03 -3.38
C PRO A 178 0.13 8.38 -1.88
N ALA A 179 1.26 8.83 -1.30
CA ALA A 179 1.28 9.28 0.08
C ALA A 179 0.39 10.52 0.29
N ALA A 180 0.51 11.52 -0.59
CA ALA A 180 -0.32 12.72 -0.55
C ALA A 180 -1.81 12.41 -0.79
N ILE A 181 -2.13 11.53 -1.75
CA ILE A 181 -3.51 11.11 -2.00
C ILE A 181 -4.11 10.43 -0.76
N GLY A 182 -3.36 9.55 -0.10
CA GLY A 182 -3.80 8.92 1.15
C GLY A 182 -4.11 9.94 2.24
N LEU A 183 -3.22 10.93 2.45
CA LEU A 183 -3.43 12.00 3.42
C LEU A 183 -4.66 12.87 3.08
N VAL A 184 -4.81 13.27 1.82
CA VAL A 184 -5.95 14.09 1.37
C VAL A 184 -7.26 13.31 1.51
N SER A 185 -7.26 12.01 1.20
CA SER A 185 -8.41 11.13 1.41
C SER A 185 -8.80 11.05 2.89
N THR A 186 -7.83 10.85 3.79
CA THR A 186 -8.06 10.87 5.24
C THR A 186 -8.62 12.19 5.72
N LEU A 187 -8.02 13.32 5.32
CA LEU A 187 -8.50 14.65 5.68
C LEU A 187 -9.93 14.87 5.17
N THR A 188 -10.23 14.44 3.95
CA THR A 188 -11.57 14.55 3.37
C THR A 188 -12.58 13.75 4.18
N ALA A 189 -12.26 12.50 4.55
CA ALA A 189 -13.13 11.67 5.38
C ALA A 189 -13.41 12.30 6.76
N LEU A 190 -12.38 12.88 7.40
CA LEU A 190 -12.49 13.52 8.71
C LEU A 190 -13.28 14.83 8.68
N LEU A 191 -13.12 15.62 7.62
CA LEU A 191 -13.75 16.93 7.46
C LEU A 191 -15.18 16.84 6.90
N LEU A 192 -15.57 15.72 6.29
CA LEU A 192 -16.91 15.54 5.72
C LEU A 192 -17.98 15.58 6.84
N PRO A 193 -19.00 16.45 6.79
CA PRO A 193 -20.06 16.47 7.80
C PRO A 193 -20.80 15.15 7.89
N LEU A 194 -21.19 14.70 9.09
CA LEU A 194 -21.96 13.46 9.26
C LEU A 194 -23.36 13.54 8.64
N SER A 195 -23.87 14.76 8.45
CA SER A 195 -25.13 15.05 7.75
C SER A 195 -25.00 15.05 6.22
N ALA A 196 -23.80 14.81 5.68
CA ALA A 196 -23.59 14.84 4.24
C ALA A 196 -24.35 13.71 3.52
N PRO A 197 -24.85 13.93 2.30
CA PRO A 197 -25.56 12.92 1.53
C PRO A 197 -24.72 11.65 1.31
N GLY A 198 -25.37 10.47 1.26
CA GLY A 198 -24.69 9.18 1.14
C GLY A 198 -23.64 9.10 0.02
N TRP A 199 -23.92 9.70 -1.15
CA TRP A 199 -23.00 9.69 -2.30
C TRP A 199 -21.66 10.40 -2.03
N THR A 200 -21.62 11.36 -1.11
CA THR A 200 -20.40 12.11 -0.78
C THR A 200 -19.36 11.24 -0.06
N TRP A 201 -19.80 10.16 0.61
CA TRP A 201 -18.91 9.20 1.26
C TRP A 201 -18.13 8.34 0.27
N SER A 202 -18.48 8.35 -1.02
CA SER A 202 -17.68 7.71 -2.06
C SER A 202 -16.47 8.55 -2.50
N ILE A 203 -16.46 9.86 -2.19
CA ILE A 203 -15.40 10.80 -2.63
C ILE A 203 -14.01 10.37 -2.14
N PRO A 204 -13.78 10.05 -0.85
CA PRO A 204 -12.48 9.58 -0.38
C PRO A 204 -11.99 8.34 -1.14
N GLY A 205 -12.89 7.40 -1.44
CA GLY A 205 -12.58 6.22 -2.25
C GLY A 205 -12.19 6.55 -3.70
N PHE A 206 -12.92 7.46 -4.36
CA PHE A 206 -12.61 7.86 -5.74
C PHE A 206 -11.29 8.62 -5.89
N MET A 207 -10.76 9.22 -4.83
CA MET A 207 -9.42 9.84 -4.87
C MET A 207 -8.33 8.84 -5.24
N TYR A 208 -8.49 7.56 -4.89
CA TYR A 208 -7.53 6.52 -5.26
C TYR A 208 -7.59 6.16 -6.75
N SER A 209 -8.67 6.48 -7.47
CA SER A 209 -8.71 6.35 -8.93
C SER A 209 -7.68 7.27 -9.61
N LEU A 210 -7.23 8.33 -8.95
CA LEU A 210 -6.14 9.19 -9.43
C LEU A 210 -4.80 8.45 -9.51
N LEU A 211 -4.64 7.30 -8.82
CA LEU A 211 -3.44 6.48 -8.91
C LEU A 211 -3.20 5.93 -10.31
N PHE A 212 -4.26 5.70 -11.10
CA PHE A 212 -4.13 5.31 -12.51
C PHE A 212 -3.39 6.37 -13.35
N LEU A 213 -3.42 7.63 -12.92
CA LEU A 213 -2.71 8.72 -13.60
C LEU A 213 -1.21 8.75 -13.29
N ILE A 214 -0.72 7.95 -12.34
CA ILE A 214 0.72 7.84 -12.05
C ILE A 214 1.48 7.38 -13.30
N GLY A 215 0.99 6.37 -14.04
CA GLY A 215 1.65 5.89 -15.26
C GLY A 215 1.83 6.98 -16.34
N PRO A 216 0.78 7.72 -16.73
CA PRO A 216 0.87 8.87 -17.62
C PRO A 216 1.78 10.01 -17.14
N VAL A 217 1.76 10.32 -15.83
CA VAL A 217 2.64 11.36 -15.25
C VAL A 217 4.11 10.92 -15.33
N VAL A 218 4.36 9.66 -15.01
CA VAL A 218 5.69 9.03 -15.03
C VAL A 218 6.25 8.94 -16.45
N SER A 219 5.41 8.61 -17.44
CA SER A 219 5.82 8.53 -18.85
C SER A 219 6.08 9.92 -19.46
N ARG A 220 5.23 10.92 -19.17
CA ARG A 220 5.49 12.31 -19.59
C ARG A 220 6.75 12.88 -18.97
N PHE A 221 7.03 12.54 -17.71
CA PHE A 221 8.26 12.94 -17.04
C PHE A 221 9.49 12.28 -17.66
N ASN A 222 9.46 10.96 -17.91
CA ASN A 222 10.55 10.25 -18.61
C ASN A 222 10.88 10.87 -19.96
N ARG A 223 9.86 11.27 -20.73
CA ARG A 223 10.06 11.87 -22.04
C ARG A 223 10.71 13.26 -21.98
N ARG A 224 10.63 13.97 -20.85
CA ARG A 224 11.30 15.27 -20.67
C ARG A 224 12.77 15.15 -20.24
N TYR A 225 13.15 14.05 -19.58
CA TYR A 225 14.50 13.85 -19.04
C TYR A 225 15.33 12.80 -19.79
N ALA A 226 14.73 12.02 -20.68
CA ALA A 226 15.46 11.22 -21.66
C ALA A 226 16.04 12.06 -22.81
N SER A 227 15.74 13.37 -22.82
CA SER A 227 16.19 14.35 -23.84
C SER A 227 17.20 15.36 -23.31
N ALA A 228 17.74 15.14 -22.11
CA ALA A 228 18.79 15.94 -21.46
C ALA A 228 19.93 15.03 -21.06
#